data_AF-A0A2J8VXZ7-F1
#
_entry.id   AF-A0A2J8VXZ7-F1
#
_cell.length_a   1.000
_cell.length_b   1.000
_cell.length_c   1.000
_cell.angle_alpha   90.00
_cell.angle_beta   90.00
_cell.angle_gamma   90.00
#
_symmetry.space_group_name_H-M   'P 1'
#
loop_
_entity.id
_entity.type
_entity.pdbx_description
1 polymer ?
#
loop_
_entity_poly.entity_id
_entity_poly.type
_entity_poly.pdbx_seq_one_letter_code
_entity_poly.pdbx_strand_id
1 'polypeptide(L)'
;MDDIFSHIFGGGLFGFMGNQSRSRNGRRRGEDMMHPLKVSLEDLYNGKTTKLQLSKNVLCSACSGQGGKSGAVQKCSACRGRGVRIMIRQLAPGMVQQMQSVCSDCNGEGEVINEKDRCKKCEGKKVIKEVKIL
;
A
#
# COMPACT_ATOMS: atom_id res chain seq x y z
N MET A 1 -20.27 -30.60 41.42
CA MET A 1 -19.40 -29.39 41.31
C MET A 1 -18.90 -29.38 39.88
N ASP A 2 -19.80 -29.30 38.89
CA ASP A 2 -19.52 -29.74 37.51
C ASP A 2 -20.13 -28.82 36.43
N ASP A 3 -20.64 -27.64 36.79
CA ASP A 3 -21.39 -26.77 35.87
C ASP A 3 -20.60 -25.61 35.24
N ILE A 4 -19.34 -25.41 35.65
CA ILE A 4 -18.45 -24.38 35.09
C ILE A 4 -17.63 -24.91 33.89
N PHE A 5 -17.33 -26.21 33.83
CA PHE A 5 -16.54 -26.79 32.74
C PHE A 5 -17.37 -27.14 31.50
N SER A 6 -18.69 -27.30 31.62
CA SER A 6 -19.62 -27.60 30.52
C SER A 6 -19.92 -26.37 29.65
N HIS A 7 -19.85 -25.15 30.19
CA HIS A 7 -20.09 -23.90 29.44
C HIS A 7 -18.92 -23.45 28.55
N ILE A 8 -17.72 -24.02 28.73
CA ILE A 8 -16.53 -23.69 27.92
C ILE A 8 -16.39 -24.65 26.72
N PHE A 9 -16.74 -25.92 26.87
CA PHE A 9 -16.56 -26.95 25.83
C PHE A 9 -17.85 -27.34 25.09
N GLY A 10 -19.02 -26.96 25.60
CA GLY A 10 -20.33 -27.22 24.99
C GLY A 10 -20.83 -26.06 24.12
N GLY A 11 -20.18 -25.78 22.99
CA GLY A 11 -20.83 -25.13 21.83
C GLY A 11 -21.40 -23.71 21.97
N GLY A 12 -21.01 -22.92 22.98
CA GLY A 12 -21.68 -21.64 23.29
C GLY A 12 -20.87 -20.33 23.19
N LEU A 13 -19.54 -20.36 23.05
CA LEU A 13 -18.71 -19.14 23.11
C LEU A 13 -17.72 -18.98 21.95
N PHE A 14 -17.51 -20.01 21.13
CA PHE A 14 -16.57 -19.97 20.00
C PHE A 14 -17.21 -19.59 18.65
N GLY A 15 -18.54 -19.39 18.60
CA GLY A 15 -19.24 -19.01 17.37
C GLY A 15 -19.20 -17.51 17.03
N PHE A 16 -18.87 -16.64 18.00
CA PHE A 16 -18.98 -15.18 17.82
C PHE A 16 -17.65 -14.45 17.56
N MET A 17 -16.50 -15.13 17.62
CA MET A 17 -15.19 -14.53 17.30
C MET A 17 -14.55 -15.09 16.01
N GLY A 18 -15.28 -15.88 15.23
CA GLY A 18 -14.69 -16.69 14.17
C GLY A 18 -14.72 -16.13 12.75
N ASN A 19 -15.32 -14.96 12.49
CA ASN A 19 -15.51 -14.56 11.08
C ASN A 19 -15.41 -13.07 10.76
N GLN A 20 -14.76 -12.27 11.61
CA GLN A 20 -14.30 -10.94 11.20
C GLN A 20 -12.91 -11.02 10.57
N SER A 21 -12.74 -11.98 9.67
CA SER A 21 -11.67 -11.99 8.67
C SER A 21 -11.93 -10.82 7.75
N ARG A 22 -11.46 -9.66 8.23
CA ARG A 22 -11.36 -8.37 7.57
C ARG A 22 -11.17 -8.57 6.08
N SER A 23 -12.26 -8.42 5.33
CA SER A 23 -12.22 -8.08 3.91
C SER A 23 -11.57 -6.70 3.80
N ARG A 24 -10.23 -6.66 3.94
CA ARG A 24 -9.36 -5.50 3.67
C ARG A 24 -9.13 -5.33 2.17
N ASN A 25 -10.02 -5.87 1.34
CA ASN A 25 -9.96 -5.80 -0.11
C ASN A 25 -10.87 -4.68 -0.68
N GLY A 26 -11.14 -3.64 0.12
CA GLY A 26 -11.64 -2.38 -0.41
C GLY A 26 -10.50 -1.65 -1.11
N ARG A 27 -10.74 -1.16 -2.33
CA ARG A 27 -9.81 -0.24 -3.01
C ARG A 27 -9.49 0.90 -2.04
N ARG A 28 -8.23 1.00 -1.60
CA ARG A 28 -7.81 2.10 -0.73
C ARG A 28 -7.99 3.39 -1.52
N ARG A 29 -8.89 4.26 -1.06
CA ARG A 29 -9.03 5.61 -1.59
C ARG A 29 -7.73 6.36 -1.31
N GLY A 30 -7.19 7.05 -2.31
CA GLY A 30 -6.05 7.94 -2.12
C GLY A 30 -6.41 9.14 -1.23
N GLU A 31 -5.40 9.79 -0.67
CA GLU A 31 -5.58 11.02 0.10
C GLU A 31 -6.08 12.15 -0.80
N ASP A 32 -6.95 13.01 -0.26
CA ASP A 32 -7.47 14.18 -0.98
C ASP A 32 -6.41 15.29 -1.05
N MET A 33 -6.38 16.04 -2.16
CA MET A 33 -5.45 17.15 -2.37
C MET A 33 -6.15 18.49 -2.11
N MET A 34 -5.62 19.30 -1.21
CA MET A 34 -6.15 20.64 -0.89
C MET A 34 -5.28 21.72 -1.56
N HIS A 35 -5.90 22.59 -2.35
CA HIS A 35 -5.22 23.72 -2.99
C HIS A 35 -5.88 25.05 -2.57
N PRO A 36 -5.26 25.82 -1.66
CA PRO A 36 -5.84 27.07 -1.20
C PRO A 36 -5.74 28.15 -2.29
N LEU A 37 -6.88 28.70 -2.68
CA LEU A 37 -6.99 29.81 -3.63
C LEU A 37 -7.07 31.14 -2.89
N LYS A 38 -6.12 32.04 -3.18
CA LYS A 38 -6.18 33.43 -2.69
C LYS A 38 -7.08 34.25 -3.62
N VAL A 39 -8.11 34.87 -3.06
CA VAL A 39 -9.07 35.73 -3.75
C VAL A 39 -9.19 37.06 -3.01
N SER A 40 -9.35 38.15 -3.76
CA SER A 40 -9.70 39.46 -3.19
C SER A 40 -11.23 39.58 -3.02
N LEU A 41 -11.69 40.58 -2.26
CA LEU A 41 -13.12 40.84 -2.08
C LEU A 41 -13.81 41.27 -3.40
N GLU A 42 -13.12 42.04 -4.23
CA GLU A 42 -13.57 42.42 -5.58
C GLU A 42 -13.71 41.20 -6.51
N ASP A 43 -12.79 40.24 -6.43
CA ASP A 43 -12.83 39.00 -7.22
C ASP A 43 -14.01 38.11 -6.81
N LEU A 44 -14.35 38.11 -5.51
CA LEU A 44 -15.53 37.40 -4.99
C LEU A 44 -16.83 38.07 -5.43
N TYR A 45 -16.88 39.41 -5.49
CA TYR A 45 -18.06 40.16 -5.90
C TYR A 45 -18.33 40.06 -7.41
N ASN A 46 -17.29 40.22 -8.23
CA ASN A 46 -17.40 40.22 -9.70
C ASN A 46 -17.37 38.81 -10.31
N GLY A 47 -16.90 37.82 -9.54
CA GLY A 47 -16.61 36.48 -10.03
C GLY A 47 -15.26 36.43 -10.75
N LYS A 48 -14.44 35.42 -10.42
CA LYS A 48 -13.13 35.19 -11.02
C LYS A 48 -13.00 33.77 -11.55
N THR A 49 -12.48 33.64 -12.77
CA THR A 49 -12.07 32.34 -13.34
C THR A 49 -10.55 32.23 -13.27
N THR A 50 -10.03 31.29 -12.48
CA THR A 50 -8.58 31.03 -12.39
C THR A 50 -8.24 29.66 -12.95
N LYS A 51 -7.17 29.60 -13.74
CA LYS A 51 -6.61 28.32 -14.21
C LYS A 51 -5.79 27.69 -13.10
N LEU A 52 -6.10 26.46 -12.74
CA LEU A 52 -5.44 25.71 -11.67
C LEU A 52 -4.50 24.66 -12.24
N GLN A 53 -3.22 24.74 -11.93
CA GLN A 53 -2.26 23.71 -12.30
C GLN A 53 -2.15 22.66 -11.18
N LEU A 54 -2.79 21.50 -11.37
CA LEU A 54 -2.70 20.38 -10.43
C LEU A 54 -1.69 19.34 -10.91
N SER A 55 -0.79 18.93 -10.01
CA SER A 55 0.11 17.80 -10.26
C SER A 55 -0.39 16.56 -9.52
N LYS A 56 -0.75 15.51 -10.25
CA LYS A 56 -1.21 14.24 -9.70
C LYS A 56 -0.31 13.09 -10.14
N ASN A 57 -0.25 12.04 -9.34
CA ASN A 57 0.36 10.78 -9.76
C ASN A 57 -0.68 9.96 -10.50
N VAL A 58 -0.36 9.54 -11.72
CA VAL A 58 -1.21 8.65 -12.52
C VAL A 58 -0.47 7.36 -12.83
N LEU A 59 -1.21 6.29 -13.11
CA LEU A 59 -0.61 5.05 -13.57
C LEU A 59 0.18 5.31 -14.84
N CYS A 60 1.39 4.74 -14.92
CA CYS A 60 2.22 4.90 -16.11
C CYS A 60 1.52 4.27 -17.31
N SER A 61 1.21 5.08 -18.33
CA SER A 61 0.51 4.64 -19.54
C SER A 61 1.32 3.64 -20.37
N ALA A 62 2.65 3.67 -20.29
CA ALA A 62 3.51 2.78 -21.08
C ALA A 62 3.56 1.33 -20.55
N CYS A 63 3.35 1.13 -19.24
CA CYS A 63 3.38 -0.20 -18.63
C CYS A 63 2.07 -0.53 -17.90
N SER A 64 1.05 0.30 -18.03
CA SER A 64 -0.25 0.17 -17.35
C SER A 64 -0.14 -0.13 -15.85
N GLY A 65 0.82 0.51 -15.16
CA GLY A 65 1.07 0.28 -13.74
C GLY A 65 1.84 -0.99 -13.36
N GLN A 66 2.36 -1.77 -14.31
CA GLN A 66 3.18 -2.96 -14.02
C GLN A 66 4.61 -2.62 -13.59
N GLY A 67 5.18 -1.51 -14.07
CA GLY A 67 6.54 -1.07 -13.76
C GLY A 67 7.61 -1.67 -14.69
N GLY A 68 7.27 -2.71 -15.45
CA GLY A 68 8.16 -3.34 -16.43
C GLY A 68 7.41 -3.79 -17.68
N LYS A 69 8.09 -4.54 -18.55
CA LYS A 69 7.45 -5.26 -19.66
C LYS A 69 6.47 -6.32 -19.14
N SER A 70 5.51 -6.71 -19.99
CA SER A 70 4.58 -7.79 -19.68
C SER A 70 5.31 -9.08 -19.34
N GLY A 71 5.05 -9.64 -18.15
CA GLY A 71 5.69 -10.87 -17.64
C GLY A 71 7.08 -10.69 -17.03
N ALA A 72 7.65 -9.47 -17.06
CA ALA A 72 8.96 -9.21 -16.46
C ALA A 72 8.92 -9.05 -14.93
N VAL A 73 7.72 -8.83 -14.36
CA VAL A 73 7.52 -8.71 -12.93
C VAL A 73 7.57 -10.10 -12.29
N GLN A 74 8.55 -10.31 -11.41
CA GLN A 74 8.74 -11.57 -10.71
C GLN A 74 8.52 -11.37 -9.22
N LYS A 75 7.98 -12.38 -8.54
CA LYS A 75 7.85 -12.33 -7.07
C LYS A 75 9.25 -12.36 -6.46
N CYS A 76 9.46 -11.52 -5.46
CA CYS A 76 10.72 -11.51 -4.72
C CYS A 76 10.90 -12.85 -4.00
N SER A 77 11.94 -13.61 -4.37
CA SER A 77 12.25 -14.93 -3.79
C SER A 77 12.59 -14.83 -2.30
N ALA A 78 13.25 -13.75 -1.93
CA ALA A 78 13.73 -13.43 -0.60
C ALA A 78 12.65 -13.22 0.46
N CYS A 79 11.56 -12.53 0.12
CA CYS A 79 10.42 -12.33 1.01
C CYS A 79 9.17 -13.10 0.56
N ARG A 80 9.28 -13.90 -0.51
CA ARG A 80 8.18 -14.66 -1.14
C ARG A 80 6.95 -13.79 -1.43
N GLY A 81 7.16 -12.57 -1.92
CA GLY A 81 6.07 -11.63 -2.22
C GLY A 81 5.54 -10.82 -1.03
N ARG A 82 6.10 -10.96 0.18
CA ARG A 82 5.60 -10.27 1.38
C ARG A 82 6.10 -8.83 1.53
N GLY A 83 7.18 -8.45 0.85
CA GLY A 83 7.86 -7.16 1.03
C GLY A 83 8.66 -7.03 2.33
N VAL A 84 8.47 -7.94 3.30
CA VAL A 84 9.14 -7.93 4.60
C VAL A 84 9.85 -9.24 4.90
N ARG A 85 10.99 -9.17 5.60
CA ARG A 85 11.75 -10.31 6.13
C ARG A 85 11.64 -10.32 7.66
N ILE A 86 11.41 -11.51 8.23
CA ILE A 86 11.38 -11.71 9.68
C ILE A 86 12.79 -12.12 10.10
N MET A 87 13.44 -11.30 10.92
CA MET A 87 14.71 -11.63 11.55
C MET A 87 14.49 -11.98 13.02
N ILE A 88 15.06 -13.09 13.46
CA ILE A 88 15.00 -13.52 14.85
C ILE A 88 16.27 -13.02 15.54
N ARG A 89 16.13 -12.11 16.49
CA ARG A 89 17.24 -11.60 17.31
C ARG A 89 17.14 -12.20 18.70
N GLN A 90 18.20 -12.88 19.13
CA GLN A 90 18.29 -13.42 20.48
C GLN A 90 18.74 -12.30 21.43
N LEU A 91 17.96 -12.05 22.49
CA LEU A 91 18.24 -11.01 23.48
C LEU A 91 18.83 -11.60 24.77
N ALA A 92 18.40 -12.80 25.16
CA ALA A 92 18.89 -13.53 26.32
C ALA A 92 18.73 -15.05 26.11
N PRO A 93 19.34 -15.91 26.94
CA PRO A 93 19.05 -17.35 26.93
C PRO A 93 17.54 -17.59 27.07
N GLY A 94 16.93 -18.28 26.10
CA GLY A 94 15.49 -18.53 26.07
C GLY A 94 14.59 -17.36 25.60
N MET A 95 15.13 -16.15 25.37
CA MET A 95 14.37 -15.00 24.86
C MET A 95 14.81 -14.60 23.45
N VAL A 96 13.91 -14.82 22.48
CA VAL A 96 14.06 -14.41 21.09
C VAL A 96 13.00 -13.37 20.71
N GLN A 97 13.42 -12.30 20.04
CA GLN A 97 12.52 -11.30 19.48
C GLN A 97 12.45 -11.46 17.96
N GLN A 98 11.23 -11.55 17.42
CA GLN A 98 11.01 -11.48 15.98
C GLN A 98 10.90 -10.01 15.57
N MET A 99 11.87 -9.52 14.80
CA MET A 99 11.85 -8.19 14.20
C MET A 99 11.43 -8.31 12.74
N GLN A 100 10.45 -7.49 12.33
CA GLN A 100 10.11 -7.33 10.92
C GLN A 100 11.02 -6.25 10.33
N SER A 101 11.72 -6.60 9.26
CA SER A 101 12.56 -5.70 8.49
C SER A 101 12.04 -5.60 7.06
N VAL A 102 12.18 -4.44 6.43
CA VAL A 102 11.87 -4.29 5.00
C VAL A 102 12.82 -5.18 4.21
N CYS A 103 12.29 -5.93 3.24
CA CYS A 103 13.12 -6.79 2.41
C CYS A 103 14.02 -5.93 1.53
N SER A 104 15.34 -5.99 1.76
CA SER A 104 16.36 -5.28 0.98
C SER A 104 16.30 -5.57 -0.52
N ASP A 105 15.96 -6.80 -0.89
CA ASP A 105 16.07 -7.27 -2.28
C ASP A 105 14.93 -6.71 -3.17
N CYS A 106 13.82 -6.29 -2.56
CA CYS A 106 12.68 -5.67 -3.26
C CYS A 106 12.26 -4.32 -2.68
N ASN A 107 13.02 -3.77 -1.73
CA ASN A 107 12.72 -2.52 -1.02
C ASN A 107 11.27 -2.41 -0.49
N GLY A 108 10.66 -3.52 -0.09
CA GLY A 108 9.29 -3.53 0.40
C GLY A 108 8.20 -3.75 -0.64
N GLU A 109 8.53 -3.77 -1.94
CA GLU A 109 7.53 -3.95 -2.99
C GLU A 109 7.01 -5.39 -3.09
N GLY A 110 7.78 -6.38 -2.66
CA GLY A 110 7.45 -7.81 -2.78
C GLY A 110 7.64 -8.37 -4.19
N GLU A 111 7.92 -7.53 -5.17
CA GLU A 111 8.21 -7.88 -6.56
C GLU A 111 9.59 -7.35 -6.94
N VAL A 112 10.21 -8.00 -7.92
CA VAL A 112 11.50 -7.61 -8.48
C VAL A 112 11.36 -7.57 -10.00
N ILE A 113 11.93 -6.54 -10.61
CA ILE A 113 11.95 -6.34 -12.06
C ILE A 113 13.41 -6.20 -12.49
N ASN A 114 13.84 -7.06 -13.40
CA ASN A 114 15.16 -6.99 -14.03
C ASN A 114 15.37 -5.62 -14.66
N GLU A 115 16.55 -5.03 -14.51
CA GLU A 115 16.84 -3.67 -14.99
C GLU A 115 16.59 -3.49 -16.48
N LYS A 116 16.90 -4.51 -17.29
CA LYS A 116 16.68 -4.53 -18.75
C LYS A 116 15.21 -4.43 -19.14
N ASP A 117 14.31 -4.84 -18.26
CA ASP A 117 12.87 -4.91 -18.51
C ASP A 117 12.07 -3.87 -17.72
N ARG A 118 12.74 -3.00 -16.96
CA ARG A 118 12.09 -1.86 -16.31
C ARG A 118 11.51 -0.92 -17.35
N CYS A 119 10.33 -0.39 -17.05
CA CYS A 119 9.69 0.60 -17.89
C CYS A 119 10.54 1.88 -17.90
N LYS A 120 10.97 2.31 -19.09
CA LYS A 120 11.82 3.51 -19.23
C LYS A 120 11.11 4.82 -18.82
N LYS A 121 9.77 4.85 -18.85
CA LYS A 121 9.00 6.07 -18.50
C LYS A 121 8.80 6.27 -17.00
N CYS A 122 8.66 5.19 -16.23
CA CYS A 122 8.45 5.27 -14.78
C CYS A 122 9.60 4.67 -13.96
N GLU A 123 10.61 4.12 -14.62
CA GLU A 123 11.80 3.52 -14.00
C GLU A 123 11.49 2.39 -13.01
N GLY A 124 10.36 1.69 -13.18
CA GLY A 124 9.88 0.70 -12.23
C GLY A 124 8.87 1.21 -11.21
N LYS A 125 8.69 2.53 -11.05
CA LYS A 125 7.81 3.14 -10.02
C LYS A 125 6.32 2.96 -10.27
N LYS A 126 5.92 2.36 -11.41
CA LYS A 126 4.52 2.09 -11.82
C LYS A 126 3.65 3.34 -12.07
N VAL A 127 3.99 4.50 -11.51
CA VAL A 127 3.29 5.78 -11.66
C VAL A 127 4.18 6.84 -12.30
N ILE A 128 3.55 7.85 -12.89
CA ILE A 128 4.18 9.06 -13.43
C ILE A 128 3.45 10.30 -12.89
N LYS A 129 4.18 11.41 -12.73
CA LYS A 129 3.61 12.70 -12.33
C LYS A 129 3.05 13.39 -13.57
N GLU A 130 1.74 13.63 -13.56
CA GLU A 130 1.03 14.33 -14.63
C GLU A 130 0.55 15.68 -14.11
N VAL A 131 0.77 16.73 -14.90
CA VAL A 131 0.29 18.08 -14.62
C VAL A 131 -0.94 18.33 -15.47
N LYS A 132 -2.08 18.63 -14.83
CA LYS A 132 -3.32 18.98 -15.50
C LYS A 132 -3.71 20.41 -15.13
N ILE A 133 -4.04 21.21 -16.14
CA ILE A 133 -4.64 22.52 -15.96
C ILE A 133 -6.16 22.33 -15.94
N LEU A 134 -6.80 22.79 -14.87
CA LEU A 134 -8.25 22.91 -14.75
C LEU A 134 -8.68 24.36 -14.95
#